data_AF-A0A2V1IUP0-F1
#
_entry.id   AF-A0A2V1IUP0-F1
#
_cell.length_a   1.000
_cell.length_b   1.000
_cell.length_c   1.000
_cell.angle_alpha   90.00
_cell.angle_beta   90.00
_cell.angle_gamma   90.00
#
_symmetry.space_group_name_H-M   'P 1'
#
loop_
_entity.id
_entity.type
_entity.pdbx_description
1 polymer ?
#
loop_
_entity_poly.entity_id
_entity_poly.type
_entity_poly.pdbx_seq_one_letter_code
_entity_poly.pdbx_strand_id
1 'polypeptide(L)'
;MTRDTHISLNNFADIMGVSRATVDKWIANGKCVARIDEHNQKYLIVSELSSFPEISAMLNNIWDEENEVVPRRTFTSIELFAGGGGLALGMHKAGFKHLLLNEYDKDACATLQKNMPDWNVVKGDIHDIDFTPYHGKVDLLTGGFPCQAFSYAGKRLGFEETRGTLFFELARAVKEIQPKVFMAENVKGLLEHDNGRTIETIKSVIAELGYTLIEPRVLRAIQYNVPQKRERLILIAIRYDIAPHVNFKWPSVCGQLRTLRDAFFHGDLYDCDVPESEGQKYPAAKEKVMKLVPEGGDWRDLPDDIAKEYMKGSYHLGGGKTGMARRLSMDEASLTLTCAPAQKQTERCHPTETRPLTVREYARIQTFPDDWEFCGSLSAKYKQIGNAVPVNLSWAIGRAVMRLFNQIDIIMPQNSTEEPHQSYQPVRKLYGIFEGLACDPPEPYTND
;
A
#
# COMPACT_ATOMS: atom_id res chain seq x y z
N MET A 1 -19.23 -0.17 8.12
CA MET A 1 -20.25 -1.22 7.93
C MET A 1 -21.30 -1.00 8.99
N THR A 2 -22.58 -1.08 8.62
CA THR A 2 -23.66 -1.14 9.60
C THR A 2 -23.81 -2.59 10.08
N ARG A 3 -24.43 -2.80 11.24
CA ARG A 3 -24.63 -4.13 11.81
C ARG A 3 -25.44 -5.06 10.89
N ASP A 4 -26.31 -4.50 10.06
CA ASP A 4 -27.20 -5.27 9.17
C ASP A 4 -26.65 -5.41 7.73
N THR A 5 -25.38 -5.06 7.50
CA THR A 5 -24.77 -5.19 6.17
C THR A 5 -24.66 -6.66 5.74
N HIS A 6 -25.10 -6.97 4.53
CA HIS A 6 -24.85 -8.25 3.87
C HIS A 6 -23.43 -8.28 3.30
N ILE A 7 -22.70 -9.37 3.52
CA ILE A 7 -21.35 -9.55 2.97
C ILE A 7 -21.28 -10.85 2.18
N SER A 8 -20.70 -10.78 0.97
CA SER A 8 -20.45 -11.97 0.16
C SER A 8 -19.41 -12.87 0.84
N LEU A 9 -19.46 -14.15 0.53
CA LEU A 9 -18.54 -15.10 1.15
C LEU A 9 -17.07 -14.90 0.70
N ASN A 10 -16.84 -14.37 -0.50
CA ASN A 10 -15.51 -13.99 -0.97
C ASN A 10 -14.99 -12.77 -0.19
N ASN A 11 -15.81 -11.74 -0.04
CA ASN A 11 -15.46 -10.55 0.72
C ASN A 11 -15.19 -10.87 2.20
N PHE A 12 -15.99 -11.75 2.81
CA PHE A 12 -15.69 -12.23 4.16
C PHE A 12 -14.36 -12.99 4.23
N ALA A 13 -14.09 -13.91 3.28
CA ALA A 13 -12.81 -14.62 3.22
C ALA A 13 -11.62 -13.66 3.13
N ASP A 14 -11.77 -12.57 2.38
CA ASP A 14 -10.73 -11.56 2.19
C ASP A 14 -10.45 -10.75 3.46
N ILE A 15 -11.49 -10.33 4.19
CA ILE A 15 -11.33 -9.64 5.48
C ILE A 15 -10.62 -10.56 6.49
N MET A 16 -10.93 -11.85 6.46
CA MET A 16 -10.29 -12.85 7.33
C MET A 16 -8.87 -13.19 6.86
N GLY A 17 -8.51 -12.91 5.60
CA GLY A 17 -7.24 -13.31 5.02
C GLY A 17 -7.12 -14.82 4.83
N VAL A 18 -8.23 -15.50 4.56
CA VAL A 18 -8.29 -16.96 4.36
C VAL A 18 -8.86 -17.31 2.99
N SER A 19 -8.74 -18.58 2.59
CA SER A 19 -9.33 -19.05 1.34
C SER A 19 -10.86 -19.11 1.41
N ARG A 20 -11.53 -18.97 0.26
CA ARG A 20 -12.97 -19.19 0.16
C ARG A 20 -13.41 -20.57 0.67
N ALA A 21 -12.62 -21.60 0.38
CA ALA A 21 -12.85 -22.96 0.87
C ALA A 21 -12.77 -23.07 2.40
N THR A 22 -11.97 -22.22 3.07
CA THR A 22 -11.93 -22.14 4.53
C THR A 22 -13.24 -21.62 5.09
N VAL A 23 -13.81 -20.58 4.47
CA VAL A 23 -15.13 -20.05 4.85
C VAL A 23 -16.23 -21.10 4.64
N ASP A 24 -16.20 -21.85 3.54
CA ASP A 24 -17.16 -22.95 3.33
C ASP A 24 -17.09 -24.02 4.42
N LYS A 25 -15.88 -24.37 4.86
CA LYS A 25 -15.70 -25.29 6.01
C LYS A 25 -16.25 -24.72 7.31
N TRP A 26 -16.08 -23.41 7.55
CA TRP A 26 -16.65 -22.75 8.73
C TRP A 26 -18.17 -22.76 8.72
N ILE A 27 -18.80 -22.58 7.56
CA ILE A 27 -20.25 -22.70 7.40
C ILE A 27 -20.69 -24.14 7.67
N ALA A 28 -20.02 -25.14 7.06
CA ALA A 28 -20.35 -26.55 7.24
C ALA A 28 -20.24 -27.01 8.70
N ASN A 29 -19.30 -26.44 9.46
CA ASN A 29 -19.09 -26.76 10.86
C ASN A 29 -19.89 -25.85 11.82
N GLY A 30 -20.79 -25.00 11.30
CA GLY A 30 -21.66 -24.13 12.12
C GLY A 30 -20.96 -22.95 12.81
N LYS A 31 -19.72 -22.62 12.42
CA LYS A 31 -18.98 -21.47 12.97
C LYS A 31 -19.57 -20.12 12.52
N CYS A 32 -20.24 -20.10 11.36
CA CYS A 32 -20.99 -18.96 10.85
C CYS A 32 -22.16 -19.45 9.99
N VAL A 33 -23.23 -18.66 9.87
CA VAL A 33 -24.47 -19.06 9.20
C VAL A 33 -24.62 -18.29 7.89
N ALA A 34 -24.59 -19.00 6.76
CA ALA A 34 -24.85 -18.42 5.46
C ALA A 34 -26.34 -18.41 5.14
N ARG A 35 -26.79 -17.32 4.53
CA ARG A 35 -28.14 -17.14 3.98
C ARG A 35 -28.06 -17.12 2.46
N ILE A 36 -29.21 -17.30 1.80
CA ILE A 36 -29.33 -17.29 0.35
C ILE A 36 -30.32 -16.18 -0.03
N ASP A 37 -29.94 -15.36 -1.01
CA ASP A 37 -30.81 -14.30 -1.53
C ASP A 37 -31.75 -14.80 -2.65
N GLU A 38 -32.55 -13.88 -3.21
CA GLU A 38 -33.49 -14.16 -4.31
C GLU A 38 -32.82 -14.62 -5.61
N HIS A 39 -31.51 -14.40 -5.75
CA HIS A 39 -30.69 -14.80 -6.89
C HIS A 39 -29.88 -16.07 -6.62
N ASN A 40 -30.20 -16.79 -5.53
CA ASN A 40 -29.52 -18.01 -5.10
C ASN A 40 -28.03 -17.79 -4.74
N GLN A 41 -27.63 -16.57 -4.39
CA GLN A 41 -26.28 -16.25 -3.94
C GLN A 41 -26.18 -16.32 -2.42
N LYS A 42 -25.07 -16.87 -1.93
CA LYS A 42 -24.81 -16.99 -0.49
C LYS A 42 -24.19 -15.72 0.08
N TYR A 43 -24.70 -15.29 1.22
CA TYR A 43 -24.18 -14.15 1.97
C TYR A 43 -24.17 -14.42 3.48
N LEU A 44 -23.46 -13.57 4.23
CA LEU A 44 -23.43 -13.54 5.69
C LEU A 44 -23.93 -12.18 6.18
N ILE A 45 -24.39 -12.11 7.42
CA ILE A 45 -24.77 -10.85 8.08
C ILE A 45 -23.66 -10.43 9.03
N VAL A 46 -23.18 -9.20 8.90
CA VAL A 46 -22.00 -8.70 9.65
C VAL A 46 -22.21 -8.75 11.17
N SER A 47 -23.41 -8.44 11.69
CA SER A 47 -23.70 -8.49 13.13
C SER A 47 -23.51 -9.88 13.75
N GLU A 48 -23.80 -10.94 13.00
CA GLU A 48 -23.66 -12.33 13.41
C GLU A 48 -22.21 -12.81 13.40
N LEU A 49 -21.30 -12.03 12.81
CA LEU A 49 -19.88 -12.33 12.68
C LEU A 49 -19.00 -11.60 13.72
N SER A 50 -19.62 -10.92 14.69
CA SER A 50 -18.90 -10.15 15.72
C SER A 50 -17.94 -10.95 16.60
N SER A 51 -18.08 -12.29 16.62
CA SER A 51 -17.14 -13.20 17.29
C SER A 51 -15.80 -13.34 16.57
N PHE A 52 -15.70 -12.95 15.30
CA PHE A 52 -14.46 -12.93 14.54
C PHE A 52 -13.68 -11.65 14.88
N PRO A 53 -12.42 -11.74 15.37
CA PRO A 53 -11.65 -10.58 15.82
C PRO A 53 -11.54 -9.46 14.77
N GLU A 54 -11.39 -9.81 13.50
CA GLU A 54 -11.29 -8.86 12.41
C GLU A 54 -12.60 -8.11 12.15
N ILE A 55 -13.75 -8.80 12.22
CA ILE A 55 -15.08 -8.14 12.12
C ILE A 55 -15.33 -7.28 13.34
N SER A 56 -15.01 -7.78 14.54
CA SER A 56 -15.11 -6.99 15.78
C SER A 56 -14.28 -5.72 15.71
N ALA A 57 -13.05 -5.79 15.19
CA ALA A 57 -12.19 -4.63 14.97
C ALA A 57 -12.79 -3.65 13.96
N MET A 58 -13.43 -4.12 12.88
CA MET A 58 -14.13 -3.27 11.92
C MET A 58 -15.41 -2.63 12.48
N LEU A 59 -16.13 -3.31 13.39
CA LEU A 59 -17.35 -2.77 14.01
C LEU A 59 -17.05 -1.76 15.13
N ASN A 60 -15.96 -1.96 15.87
CA ASN A 60 -15.54 -1.13 17.00
C ASN A 60 -14.33 -0.25 16.64
N ASN A 61 -14.17 0.07 15.35
CA ASN A 61 -13.05 0.88 14.88
C ASN A 61 -13.18 2.34 15.33
N ILE A 62 -12.06 3.05 15.33
CA ILE A 62 -11.96 4.49 15.55
C ILE A 62 -11.39 5.19 14.31
N TRP A 63 -11.63 4.64 13.12
CA TRP A 63 -11.06 5.09 11.86
C TRP A 63 -11.30 6.58 11.62
N ASP A 64 -12.55 7.02 11.81
CA ASP A 64 -12.95 8.41 11.58
C ASP A 64 -12.37 9.36 12.62
N GLU A 65 -12.27 8.93 13.89
CA GLU A 65 -11.57 9.70 14.93
C GLU A 65 -10.08 9.86 14.60
N GLU A 66 -9.45 8.83 14.03
CA GLU A 66 -8.07 8.91 13.57
C GLU A 66 -7.87 9.84 12.37
N ASN A 67 -8.92 10.18 11.60
CA ASN A 67 -8.84 11.17 10.52
C ASN A 67 -8.57 12.59 11.04
N GLU A 68 -8.97 12.88 12.28
CA GLU A 68 -8.81 14.20 12.92
C GLU A 68 -7.43 14.40 13.56
N VAL A 69 -6.50 13.47 13.38
CA VAL A 69 -5.13 13.62 13.88
C VAL A 69 -4.43 14.73 13.10
N VAL A 70 -4.10 15.81 13.81
CA VAL A 70 -3.34 16.94 13.29
C VAL A 70 -1.96 17.04 13.95
N PRO A 71 -0.92 17.45 13.20
CA PRO A 71 0.41 17.66 13.76
C PRO A 71 0.42 18.85 14.73
N ARG A 72 1.08 18.71 15.88
CA ARG A 72 1.25 19.81 16.87
C ARG A 72 2.21 20.91 16.41
N ARG A 73 3.13 20.57 15.50
CA ARG A 73 4.09 21.44 14.82
C ARG A 73 4.48 20.78 13.51
N THR A 74 5.26 21.44 12.67
CA THR A 74 5.86 20.76 11.52
C THR A 74 6.81 19.65 11.97
N PHE A 75 6.54 18.43 11.52
CA PHE A 75 7.43 17.28 11.67
C PHE A 75 8.10 16.97 10.34
N THR A 76 9.42 16.79 10.37
CA THR A 76 10.22 16.57 9.17
C THR A 76 10.42 15.09 8.87
N SER A 77 10.52 14.75 7.58
CA SER A 77 10.78 13.38 7.14
C SER A 77 11.84 13.30 6.05
N ILE A 78 12.51 12.14 5.99
CA ILE A 78 13.25 11.69 4.82
C ILE A 78 12.68 10.34 4.41
N GLU A 79 12.52 10.10 3.11
CA GLU A 79 12.10 8.80 2.58
C GLU A 79 13.14 8.26 1.60
N LEU A 80 13.51 7.00 1.80
CA LEU A 80 14.44 6.24 0.98
C LEU A 80 13.68 5.27 0.09
N PHE A 81 14.16 5.07 -1.14
CA PHE A 81 13.51 4.19 -2.12
C PHE A 81 12.06 4.62 -2.42
N ALA A 82 11.86 5.92 -2.64
CA ALA A 82 10.53 6.55 -2.69
C ALA A 82 9.60 6.02 -3.81
N GLY A 83 10.17 5.43 -4.85
CA GLY A 83 9.47 4.87 -5.99
C GLY A 83 8.49 5.87 -6.62
N GLY A 84 7.33 5.37 -7.04
CA GLY A 84 6.25 6.20 -7.60
C GLY A 84 5.54 7.11 -6.57
N GLY A 85 5.98 7.14 -5.30
CA GLY A 85 5.49 8.06 -4.27
C GLY A 85 4.33 7.57 -3.42
N GLY A 86 3.97 6.27 -3.46
CA GLY A 86 2.83 5.77 -2.69
C GLY A 86 2.98 5.88 -1.17
N LEU A 87 4.20 5.69 -0.66
CA LEU A 87 4.51 5.89 0.76
C LEU A 87 4.69 7.38 1.08
N ALA A 88 5.54 8.07 0.32
CA ALA A 88 5.79 9.51 0.44
C ALA A 88 4.49 10.34 0.46
N LEU A 89 3.56 10.07 -0.45
CA LEU A 89 2.29 10.79 -0.53
C LEU A 89 1.40 10.52 0.69
N GLY A 90 1.35 9.28 1.18
CA GLY A 90 0.61 8.95 2.40
C GLY A 90 1.19 9.65 3.64
N MET A 91 2.52 9.68 3.77
CA MET A 91 3.20 10.40 4.85
C MET A 91 2.98 11.92 4.77
N HIS A 92 3.07 12.48 3.56
CA HIS A 92 2.79 13.89 3.33
C HIS A 92 1.36 14.25 3.70
N LYS A 93 0.38 13.45 3.26
CA LYS A 93 -1.04 13.60 3.63
C LYS A 93 -1.31 13.45 5.13
N ALA A 94 -0.43 12.77 5.88
CA ALA A 94 -0.51 12.68 7.33
C ALA A 94 0.10 13.90 8.05
N GLY A 95 0.72 14.82 7.31
CA GLY A 95 1.28 16.08 7.83
C GLY A 95 2.80 16.13 7.93
N PHE A 96 3.53 15.13 7.41
CA PHE A 96 5.00 15.18 7.39
C PHE A 96 5.53 16.07 6.26
N LYS A 97 6.57 16.83 6.56
CA LYS A 97 7.31 17.65 5.59
C LYS A 97 8.58 16.93 5.16
N HIS A 98 8.62 16.47 3.91
CA HIS A 98 9.80 15.82 3.36
C HIS A 98 10.95 16.82 3.16
N LEU A 99 12.09 16.57 3.81
CA LEU A 99 13.34 17.27 3.57
C LEU A 99 14.12 16.68 2.39
N LEU A 100 13.93 15.38 2.14
CA LEU A 100 14.59 14.64 1.07
C LEU A 100 13.79 13.37 0.73
N LEU A 101 13.70 13.08 -0.56
CA LEU A 101 13.21 11.81 -1.12
C LEU A 101 14.32 11.22 -1.99
N ASN A 102 14.91 10.09 -1.59
CA ASN A 102 15.87 9.38 -2.43
C ASN A 102 15.17 8.34 -3.31
N GLU A 103 15.45 8.39 -4.60
CA GLU A 103 14.99 7.40 -5.57
C GLU A 103 16.05 7.17 -6.67
N TYR A 104 16.22 5.91 -7.10
CA TYR A 104 17.19 5.53 -8.11
C TYR A 104 16.62 5.58 -9.54
N ASP A 105 15.37 5.14 -9.72
CA ASP A 105 14.71 5.04 -11.00
C ASP A 105 14.32 6.43 -11.53
N LYS A 106 14.92 6.82 -12.65
CA LYS A 106 14.73 8.15 -13.25
C LYS A 106 13.28 8.49 -13.57
N ASP A 107 12.45 7.51 -13.94
CA ASP A 107 11.06 7.74 -14.33
C ASP A 107 10.21 7.95 -13.06
N ALA A 108 10.54 7.24 -11.97
CA ALA A 108 9.96 7.47 -10.65
C ALA A 108 10.34 8.84 -10.09
N CYS A 109 11.61 9.28 -10.21
CA CYS A 109 12.00 10.64 -9.83
C CYS A 109 11.20 11.71 -10.60
N ALA A 110 11.04 11.53 -11.91
CA ALA A 110 10.25 12.44 -12.74
C ALA A 110 8.78 12.47 -12.31
N THR A 111 8.19 11.32 -11.95
CA THR A 111 6.84 11.24 -11.36
C THR A 111 6.76 12.06 -10.07
N LEU A 112 7.68 11.88 -9.12
CA LEU A 112 7.67 12.62 -7.85
C LEU A 112 7.75 14.14 -8.08
N GLN A 113 8.71 14.58 -8.91
CA GLN A 113 8.93 16.00 -9.21
C GLN A 113 7.77 16.64 -9.98
N LYS A 114 7.11 15.89 -10.87
CA LYS A 114 5.98 16.39 -11.64
C LYS A 114 4.77 16.66 -10.74
N ASN A 115 4.51 15.78 -9.79
CA ASN A 115 3.33 15.88 -8.92
C ASN A 115 3.57 16.79 -7.72
N MET A 116 4.82 16.87 -7.24
CA MET A 116 5.21 17.69 -6.10
C MET A 116 6.51 18.46 -6.43
N PRO A 117 6.43 19.58 -7.16
CA PRO A 117 7.61 20.34 -7.59
C PRO A 117 8.49 20.85 -6.44
N ASP A 118 7.88 21.09 -5.27
CA ASP A 118 8.58 21.56 -4.07
C ASP A 118 9.30 20.43 -3.31
N TRP A 119 9.08 19.18 -3.67
CA TRP A 119 9.78 18.06 -3.03
C TRP A 119 11.23 17.98 -3.50
N ASN A 120 12.14 17.93 -2.54
CA ASN A 120 13.56 17.71 -2.79
C ASN A 120 13.82 16.23 -3.13
N VAL A 121 13.68 15.88 -4.42
CA VAL A 121 13.92 14.55 -4.95
C VAL A 121 15.40 14.39 -5.34
N VAL A 122 16.13 13.57 -4.59
CA VAL A 122 17.53 13.24 -4.86
C VAL A 122 17.59 11.94 -5.65
N LYS A 123 17.76 12.10 -6.97
CA LYS A 123 17.97 10.99 -7.90
C LYS A 123 19.37 10.42 -7.76
N GLY A 124 19.50 9.17 -7.36
CA GLY A 124 20.80 8.51 -7.25
C GLY A 124 20.77 7.20 -6.49
N ASP A 125 21.89 6.47 -6.57
CA ASP A 125 22.12 5.31 -5.71
C ASP A 125 22.29 5.79 -4.27
N ILE A 126 21.64 5.11 -3.33
CA ILE A 126 21.69 5.46 -1.90
C ILE A 126 23.12 5.40 -1.36
N HIS A 127 23.98 4.52 -1.90
CA HIS A 127 25.38 4.37 -1.47
C HIS A 127 26.19 5.67 -1.63
N ASP A 128 25.82 6.52 -2.60
CA ASP A 128 26.54 7.76 -2.91
C ASP A 128 26.01 8.97 -2.13
N ILE A 129 24.99 8.78 -1.29
CA ILE A 129 24.33 9.88 -0.57
C ILE A 129 24.89 10.01 0.85
N ASP A 130 25.40 11.20 1.15
CA ASP A 130 25.81 11.63 2.48
C ASP A 130 24.60 12.19 3.25
N PHE A 131 24.21 11.51 4.34
CA PHE A 131 23.12 11.96 5.19
C PHE A 131 23.58 12.72 6.44
N THR A 132 24.89 12.87 6.66
CA THR A 132 25.43 13.60 7.81
C THR A 132 24.92 15.06 7.93
N PRO A 133 24.62 15.82 6.85
CA PRO A 133 24.05 17.16 6.97
C PRO A 133 22.65 17.20 7.60
N TYR A 134 21.96 16.07 7.66
CA TYR A 134 20.62 15.90 8.22
C TYR A 134 20.62 15.42 9.68
N HIS A 135 21.79 15.20 10.28
CA HIS A 135 21.92 14.77 11.67
C HIS A 135 21.14 15.69 12.62
N GLY A 136 20.20 15.12 13.36
CA GLY A 136 19.36 15.84 14.33
C GLY A 136 18.30 16.76 13.75
N LYS A 137 18.11 16.78 12.41
CA LYS A 137 17.11 17.63 11.72
C LYS A 137 15.87 16.88 11.24
N VAL A 138 15.89 15.55 11.31
CA VAL A 138 14.83 14.67 10.78
C VAL A 138 14.07 14.05 11.94
N ASP A 139 12.77 14.27 11.98
CA ASP A 139 11.90 13.60 12.95
C ASP A 139 11.69 12.12 12.55
N LEU A 140 11.30 11.85 11.29
CA LEU A 140 10.97 10.53 10.76
C LEU A 140 11.83 10.12 9.55
N LEU A 141 12.44 8.93 9.57
CA LEU A 141 13.00 8.29 8.37
C LEU A 141 12.10 7.14 7.90
N THR A 142 11.73 7.08 6.64
CA THR A 142 10.96 5.97 6.05
C THR A 142 11.72 5.29 4.91
N GLY A 143 11.45 4.02 4.63
CA GLY A 143 11.93 3.41 3.39
C GLY A 143 11.43 1.99 3.14
N GLY A 144 11.12 1.69 1.87
CA GLY A 144 10.74 0.35 1.40
C GLY A 144 11.90 -0.32 0.67
N PHE A 145 12.79 -0.99 1.41
CA PHE A 145 14.00 -1.56 0.80
C PHE A 145 13.68 -2.85 0.01
N PRO A 146 14.27 -3.05 -1.19
CA PRO A 146 14.10 -4.28 -1.96
C PRO A 146 14.56 -5.54 -1.20
N CYS A 147 13.69 -6.54 -1.11
CA CYS A 147 13.98 -7.82 -0.42
C CYS A 147 14.92 -8.75 -1.22
N GLN A 148 15.21 -8.45 -2.49
CA GLN A 148 15.83 -9.40 -3.44
C GLN A 148 17.24 -9.87 -3.03
N ALA A 149 18.02 -9.03 -2.34
CA ALA A 149 19.39 -9.37 -1.97
C ALA A 149 19.49 -10.46 -0.89
N PHE A 150 18.50 -10.57 0.00
CA PHE A 150 18.50 -11.60 1.05
C PHE A 150 18.32 -13.02 0.47
N SER A 151 17.59 -13.15 -0.64
CA SER A 151 17.34 -14.45 -1.30
C SER A 151 18.60 -15.09 -1.90
N TYR A 152 19.61 -14.29 -2.25
CA TYR A 152 20.89 -14.77 -2.77
C TYR A 152 21.89 -15.09 -1.65
N ALA A 153 21.86 -14.35 -0.53
CA ALA A 153 22.74 -14.58 0.63
C ALA A 153 22.52 -15.96 1.31
N GLY A 154 21.33 -16.56 1.16
CA GLY A 154 21.06 -17.94 1.61
C GLY A 154 21.86 -19.02 0.89
N LYS A 155 22.54 -18.72 -0.23
CA LYS A 155 23.35 -19.68 -1.03
C LYS A 155 24.83 -19.75 -0.62
N ARG A 156 25.14 -19.67 0.68
CA ARG A 156 26.50 -19.84 1.26
C ARG A 156 27.51 -18.76 0.88
N LEU A 157 27.14 -17.49 0.98
CA LEU A 157 28.10 -16.40 1.01
C LEU A 157 27.94 -15.65 2.34
N GLY A 158 29.06 -15.36 3.00
CA GLY A 158 29.11 -15.05 4.43
C GLY A 158 28.43 -13.75 4.85
N PHE A 159 28.43 -13.50 6.17
CA PHE A 159 27.91 -12.30 6.85
C PHE A 159 28.38 -10.97 6.23
N GLU A 160 29.54 -10.94 5.56
CA GLU A 160 30.02 -9.73 4.87
C GLU A 160 29.24 -9.40 3.59
N GLU A 161 28.73 -10.38 2.84
CA GLU A 161 27.89 -10.08 1.65
C GLU A 161 26.50 -9.59 2.05
N THR A 162 25.99 -10.00 3.22
CA THR A 162 24.73 -9.46 3.76
C THR A 162 24.82 -7.97 4.07
N ARG A 163 26.01 -7.46 4.41
CA ARG A 163 26.25 -6.01 4.64
C ARG A 163 26.13 -5.16 3.38
N GLY A 164 26.19 -5.75 2.19
CA GLY A 164 25.94 -5.08 0.91
C GLY A 164 24.46 -5.00 0.51
N THR A 165 23.54 -5.39 1.38
CA THR A 165 22.10 -5.27 1.08
C THR A 165 21.59 -3.86 1.38
N LEU A 166 20.56 -3.42 0.64
CA LEU A 166 19.95 -2.10 0.78
C LEU A 166 19.35 -1.82 2.17
N PHE A 167 19.14 -2.85 2.99
CA PHE A 167 18.80 -2.66 4.41
C PHE A 167 19.95 -2.02 5.20
N PHE A 168 21.21 -2.39 4.92
CA PHE A 168 22.35 -1.78 5.62
C PHE A 168 22.58 -0.34 5.20
N GLU A 169 22.21 0.04 3.97
CA GLU A 169 22.20 1.45 3.56
C GLU A 169 21.10 2.24 4.26
N LEU A 170 19.91 1.65 4.48
CA LEU A 170 18.90 2.23 5.36
C LEU A 170 19.46 2.37 6.79
N ALA A 171 20.12 1.36 7.33
CA ALA A 171 20.75 1.40 8.65
C ALA A 171 21.86 2.46 8.74
N ARG A 172 22.66 2.65 7.68
CA ARG A 172 23.66 3.71 7.56
C ARG A 172 22.99 5.08 7.62
N ALA A 173 21.92 5.29 6.84
CA ALA A 173 21.14 6.53 6.89
C ALA A 173 20.56 6.78 8.29
N VAL A 174 20.00 5.77 8.97
CA VAL A 174 19.54 5.90 10.37
C VAL A 174 20.70 6.33 11.28
N LYS A 175 21.88 5.73 11.12
CA LYS A 175 23.06 6.05 11.93
C LYS A 175 23.52 7.50 11.74
N GLU A 176 23.57 7.97 10.50
CA GLU A 176 24.01 9.33 10.15
C GLU A 176 22.96 10.40 10.52
N ILE A 177 21.68 10.11 10.31
CA ILE A 177 20.57 11.06 10.53
C ILE A 177 20.18 11.14 12.02
N GLN A 178 20.23 10.02 12.74
CA GLN A 178 19.71 9.86 14.11
C GLN A 178 18.25 10.33 14.27
N PRO A 179 17.29 9.85 13.45
CA PRO A 179 15.89 10.28 13.53
C PRO A 179 15.26 9.88 14.87
N LYS A 180 14.13 10.48 15.25
CA LYS A 180 13.40 10.08 16.48
C LYS A 180 12.71 8.74 16.30
N VAL A 181 12.18 8.52 15.09
CA VAL A 181 11.52 7.28 14.67
C VAL A 181 12.01 6.94 13.28
N PHE A 182 12.23 5.67 12.99
CA PHE A 182 12.29 5.21 11.60
C PHE A 182 11.32 4.08 11.34
N MET A 183 10.87 4.01 10.09
CA MET A 183 9.96 3.00 9.59
C MET A 183 10.58 2.31 8.39
N ALA A 184 10.52 0.98 8.38
CA ALA A 184 10.82 0.20 7.20
C ALA A 184 9.60 -0.57 6.72
N GLU A 185 9.39 -0.59 5.41
CA GLU A 185 8.36 -1.39 4.76
C GLU A 185 9.01 -2.57 4.03
N ASN A 186 8.32 -3.72 4.04
CA ASN A 186 8.71 -4.86 3.24
C ASN A 186 7.55 -5.81 2.90
N VAL A 187 7.84 -6.86 2.12
CA VAL A 187 6.92 -7.95 1.86
C VAL A 187 6.78 -8.87 3.09
N LYS A 188 5.58 -9.45 3.28
CA LYS A 188 5.28 -10.42 4.35
C LYS A 188 6.29 -11.57 4.44
N GLY A 189 6.80 -12.03 3.29
CA GLY A 189 7.77 -13.13 3.20
C GLY A 189 9.07 -12.89 3.97
N LEU A 190 9.40 -11.64 4.33
CA LEU A 190 10.59 -11.32 5.14
C LEU A 190 10.56 -12.00 6.52
N LEU A 191 9.38 -12.22 7.11
CA LEU A 191 9.24 -12.87 8.42
C LEU A 191 9.73 -14.32 8.43
N GLU A 192 9.50 -15.03 7.32
CA GLU A 192 9.85 -16.45 7.17
C GLU A 192 11.17 -16.64 6.41
N HIS A 193 11.75 -15.54 5.90
CA HIS A 193 12.94 -15.57 5.08
C HIS A 193 14.14 -16.15 5.84
N ASP A 194 14.87 -17.04 5.16
CA ASP A 194 16.03 -17.74 5.71
C ASP A 194 15.75 -18.43 7.07
N ASN A 195 14.56 -19.03 7.20
CA ASN A 195 14.05 -19.63 8.44
C ASN A 195 14.01 -18.64 9.62
N GLY A 196 13.69 -17.38 9.35
CA GLY A 196 13.59 -16.31 10.35
C GLY A 196 14.92 -15.61 10.67
N ARG A 197 16.06 -16.05 10.14
CA ARG A 197 17.37 -15.42 10.44
C ARG A 197 17.45 -13.97 9.98
N THR A 198 16.79 -13.63 8.87
CA THR A 198 16.82 -12.26 8.34
C THR A 198 16.12 -11.28 9.27
N ILE A 199 14.95 -11.61 9.79
CA ILE A 199 14.24 -10.72 10.73
C ILE A 199 14.98 -10.58 12.06
N GLU A 200 15.63 -11.64 12.55
CA GLU A 200 16.47 -11.57 13.75
C GLU A 200 17.71 -10.68 13.54
N THR A 201 18.36 -10.78 12.36
CA THR A 201 19.48 -9.89 12.01
C THR A 201 19.02 -8.43 11.98
N ILE A 202 17.86 -8.15 11.38
CA ILE A 202 17.26 -6.82 11.36
C ILE A 202 17.04 -6.33 12.79
N LYS A 203 16.42 -7.13 13.66
CA LYS A 203 16.22 -6.79 15.08
C LYS A 203 17.53 -6.42 15.79
N SER A 204 18.58 -7.21 15.60
CA SER A 204 19.89 -6.93 16.19
C SER A 204 20.48 -5.60 15.70
N VAL A 205 20.45 -5.34 14.39
CA VAL A 205 20.95 -4.08 13.82
C VAL A 205 20.16 -2.87 14.36
N ILE A 206 18.82 -2.98 14.44
CA ILE A 206 17.98 -1.92 15.00
C ILE A 206 18.36 -1.63 16.47
N ALA A 207 18.63 -2.68 17.25
CA ALA A 207 19.04 -2.53 18.64
C ALA A 207 20.44 -1.91 18.77
N GLU A 208 21.39 -2.29 17.91
CA GLU A 208 22.75 -1.72 17.85
C GLU A 208 22.75 -0.24 17.45
N LEU A 209 21.79 0.18 16.63
CA LEU A 209 21.60 1.59 16.24
C LEU A 209 21.04 2.47 17.37
N GLY A 210 20.59 1.88 18.49
CA GLY A 210 20.03 2.64 19.60
C GLY A 210 18.50 2.80 19.55
N TYR A 211 17.77 1.86 18.96
CA TYR A 211 16.31 1.94 18.79
C TYR A 211 15.59 0.70 19.33
N THR A 212 14.42 0.93 19.92
CA THR A 212 13.45 -0.10 20.28
C THR A 212 12.55 -0.40 19.10
N LEU A 213 12.60 -1.64 18.61
CA LEU A 213 11.65 -2.14 17.61
C LEU A 213 10.30 -2.44 18.27
N ILE A 214 9.24 -1.80 17.78
CA ILE A 214 7.86 -2.19 18.08
C ILE A 214 7.57 -3.50 17.35
N GLU A 215 6.85 -4.42 18.01
CA GLU A 215 6.51 -5.75 17.45
C GLU A 215 6.05 -5.63 15.98
N PRO A 216 6.83 -6.17 15.02
CA PRO A 216 6.54 -6.01 13.60
C PRO A 216 5.16 -6.52 13.23
N ARG A 217 4.45 -5.80 12.35
CA ARG A 217 3.09 -6.16 11.99
C ARG A 217 2.89 -6.25 10.49
N VAL A 218 2.23 -7.32 10.06
CA VAL A 218 1.70 -7.42 8.69
C VAL A 218 0.36 -6.71 8.63
N LEU A 219 0.30 -5.64 7.83
CA LEU A 219 -0.92 -4.90 7.55
C LEU A 219 -1.50 -5.35 6.20
N ARG A 220 -2.81 -5.54 6.15
CA ARG A 220 -3.55 -5.88 4.93
C ARG A 220 -4.23 -4.63 4.40
N ALA A 221 -3.82 -4.14 3.23
CA ALA A 221 -4.34 -2.93 2.61
C ALA A 221 -5.88 -2.89 2.52
N ILE A 222 -6.51 -4.05 2.31
CA ILE A 222 -7.96 -4.22 2.28
C ILE A 222 -8.69 -3.71 3.53
N GLN A 223 -7.98 -3.62 4.68
CA GLN A 223 -8.50 -3.10 5.94
C GLN A 223 -8.33 -1.57 6.09
N TYR A 224 -7.81 -0.87 5.09
CA TYR A 224 -7.39 0.53 5.17
C TYR A 224 -7.93 1.38 4.01
N ASN A 225 -9.20 1.17 3.62
CA ASN A 225 -9.83 1.86 2.49
C ASN A 225 -9.09 1.67 1.15
N VAL A 226 -8.54 0.47 0.91
CA VAL A 226 -7.87 0.11 -0.35
C VAL A 226 -8.62 -1.05 -1.01
N PRO A 227 -9.04 -0.94 -2.28
CA PRO A 227 -9.72 -2.01 -3.00
C PRO A 227 -8.75 -3.09 -3.51
N GLN A 228 -7.85 -3.56 -2.63
CA GLN A 228 -6.79 -4.50 -2.99
C GLN A 228 -6.39 -5.42 -1.84
N LYS A 229 -6.28 -6.71 -2.14
CA LYS A 229 -5.67 -7.76 -1.31
C LYS A 229 -4.14 -7.64 -1.41
N ARG A 230 -3.53 -6.79 -0.58
CA ARG A 230 -2.06 -6.62 -0.50
C ARG A 230 -1.62 -6.58 0.95
N GLU A 231 -0.64 -7.41 1.28
CA GLU A 231 -0.02 -7.49 2.60
C GLU A 231 1.33 -6.80 2.60
N ARG A 232 1.63 -6.06 3.65
CA ARG A 232 2.94 -5.43 3.91
C ARG A 232 3.37 -5.58 5.35
N LEU A 233 4.61 -5.98 5.54
CA LEU A 233 5.28 -5.97 6.82
C LEU A 233 5.77 -4.55 7.09
N ILE A 234 5.36 -3.99 8.22
CA ILE A 234 5.79 -2.68 8.69
C ILE A 234 6.61 -2.86 9.96
N LEU A 235 7.78 -2.26 9.97
CA LEU A 235 8.68 -2.17 11.12
C LEU A 235 8.70 -0.72 11.59
N ILE A 236 8.43 -0.49 12.87
CA ILE A 236 8.51 0.84 13.50
C ILE A 236 9.54 0.76 14.61
N ALA A 237 10.57 1.60 14.53
CA ALA A 237 11.63 1.64 15.52
C ALA A 237 11.72 3.05 16.12
N ILE A 238 11.72 3.11 17.46
CA ILE A 238 11.71 4.36 18.23
C ILE A 238 13.02 4.47 18.99
N ARG A 239 13.68 5.62 18.97
CA ARG A 239 14.97 5.82 19.62
C ARG A 239 14.90 5.56 21.13
N TYR A 240 15.95 5.01 21.74
CA TYR A 240 15.92 4.52 23.14
C TYR A 240 15.61 5.59 24.19
N ASP A 241 16.02 6.83 23.96
CA ASP A 241 15.71 7.97 24.83
C ASP A 241 14.22 8.35 24.82
N ILE A 242 13.46 7.87 23.82
CA ILE A 242 12.04 8.20 23.60
C ILE A 242 11.15 7.01 23.93
N ALA A 243 11.53 5.80 23.50
CA ALA A 243 10.69 4.62 23.50
C ALA A 243 10.02 4.30 24.86
N PRO A 244 10.70 4.41 26.02
CA PRO A 244 10.08 4.13 27.33
C PRO A 244 8.97 5.12 27.73
N HIS A 245 8.89 6.29 27.08
CA HIS A 245 8.01 7.39 27.48
C HIS A 245 6.75 7.50 26.60
N VAL A 246 6.65 6.70 25.54
CA VAL A 246 5.58 6.79 24.55
C VAL A 246 4.91 5.45 24.33
N ASN A 247 3.67 5.47 23.84
CA ASN A 247 2.95 4.26 23.49
C ASN A 247 2.49 4.33 22.03
N PHE A 248 3.14 3.53 21.17
CA PHE A 248 2.73 3.40 19.79
C PHE A 248 1.49 2.51 19.66
N LYS A 249 0.47 3.04 18.99
CA LYS A 249 -0.74 2.29 18.63
C LYS A 249 -0.84 2.20 17.12
N TRP A 250 -0.86 0.97 16.61
CA TRP A 250 -1.13 0.67 15.20
C TRP A 250 -2.43 1.35 14.73
N PRO A 251 -2.54 1.70 13.44
CA PRO A 251 -3.73 2.34 12.91
C PRO A 251 -4.95 1.45 13.04
N SER A 252 -6.08 2.05 13.42
CA SER A 252 -7.38 1.39 13.39
C SER A 252 -7.71 0.91 11.97
N VAL A 253 -8.48 -0.16 11.87
CA VAL A 253 -8.95 -0.66 10.57
C VAL A 253 -10.19 0.12 10.13
N CYS A 254 -10.37 0.33 8.83
CA CYS A 254 -11.59 0.92 8.31
C CYS A 254 -12.78 -0.03 8.49
N GLY A 255 -13.94 0.51 8.82
CA GLY A 255 -15.18 -0.25 8.92
C GLY A 255 -15.79 -0.62 7.56
N GLN A 256 -15.20 -0.20 6.43
CA GLN A 256 -15.72 -0.46 5.08
C GLN A 256 -14.72 -1.26 4.26
N LEU A 257 -15.25 -2.21 3.48
CA LEU A 257 -14.49 -2.95 2.48
C LEU A 257 -14.63 -2.25 1.14
N ARG A 258 -13.51 -2.01 0.45
CA ARG A 258 -13.51 -1.43 -0.89
C ARG A 258 -13.33 -2.51 -1.96
N THR A 259 -14.02 -2.34 -3.07
CA THR A 259 -14.04 -3.25 -4.21
C THR A 259 -13.56 -2.55 -5.47
N LEU A 260 -13.42 -3.28 -6.59
CA LEU A 260 -13.09 -2.64 -7.86
C LEU A 260 -14.16 -1.65 -8.33
N ARG A 261 -15.42 -1.85 -7.94
CA ARG A 261 -16.49 -0.88 -8.20
C ARG A 261 -16.20 0.46 -7.55
N ASP A 262 -15.77 0.47 -6.28
CA ASP A 262 -15.34 1.69 -5.58
C ASP A 262 -14.14 2.36 -6.26
N ALA A 263 -13.27 1.57 -6.89
CA ALA A 263 -12.09 2.11 -7.59
C ALA A 263 -12.47 2.74 -8.94
N PHE A 264 -13.43 2.17 -9.67
CA PHE A 264 -13.65 2.53 -11.08
C PHE A 264 -14.81 3.50 -11.29
N PHE A 265 -15.74 3.60 -10.35
CA PHE A 265 -16.91 4.45 -10.49
C PHE A 265 -16.93 5.55 -9.43
N HIS A 266 -17.65 6.62 -9.74
CA HIS A 266 -17.98 7.67 -8.79
C HIS A 266 -18.53 7.08 -7.48
N GLY A 267 -17.97 7.49 -6.35
CA GLY A 267 -18.40 7.06 -5.02
C GLY A 267 -17.52 7.66 -3.93
N ASP A 268 -17.47 7.00 -2.77
CA ASP A 268 -16.74 7.53 -1.63
C ASP A 268 -15.22 7.66 -1.85
N LEU A 269 -14.65 6.84 -2.75
CA LEU A 269 -13.20 6.78 -2.97
C LEU A 269 -12.73 7.75 -4.07
N TYR A 270 -13.59 8.04 -5.04
CA TYR A 270 -13.31 8.95 -6.17
C TYR A 270 -14.56 9.71 -6.57
N ASP A 271 -14.40 11.01 -6.83
CA ASP A 271 -15.50 11.93 -7.17
C ASP A 271 -15.95 11.82 -8.64
N CYS A 272 -15.41 10.87 -9.40
CA CYS A 272 -15.80 10.60 -10.77
C CYS A 272 -15.49 9.16 -11.17
N ASP A 273 -16.13 8.71 -12.26
CA ASP A 273 -15.73 7.48 -12.93
C ASP A 273 -14.27 7.56 -13.40
N VAL A 274 -13.62 6.41 -13.56
CA VAL A 274 -12.19 6.32 -13.86
C VAL A 274 -11.85 7.05 -15.15
N PRO A 275 -10.94 8.04 -15.13
CA PRO A 275 -10.52 8.72 -16.35
C PRO A 275 -9.90 7.75 -17.33
N GLU A 276 -10.14 7.98 -18.62
CA GLU A 276 -9.48 7.24 -19.67
C GLU A 276 -7.96 7.42 -19.58
N SER A 277 -7.23 6.32 -19.80
CA SER A 277 -5.78 6.34 -19.82
C SER A 277 -5.23 5.22 -20.68
N GLU A 278 -3.95 5.31 -21.00
CA GLU A 278 -3.24 4.26 -21.72
C GLU A 278 -3.24 2.91 -20.97
N GLY A 279 -3.12 1.83 -21.72
CA GLY A 279 -3.05 0.48 -21.16
C GLY A 279 -2.49 -0.53 -22.14
N GLN A 280 -2.04 -1.67 -21.61
CA GLN A 280 -1.62 -2.79 -22.44
C GLN A 280 -2.83 -3.44 -23.12
N LYS A 281 -2.62 -4.02 -24.31
CA LYS A 281 -3.61 -4.85 -25.02
C LYS A 281 -3.17 -6.30 -25.01
N TYR A 282 -4.12 -7.22 -25.01
CA TYR A 282 -3.79 -8.63 -25.17
C TYR A 282 -3.41 -8.94 -26.62
N PRO A 283 -2.43 -9.84 -26.84
CA PRO A 283 -2.31 -10.51 -28.14
C PRO A 283 -3.59 -11.26 -28.50
N ALA A 284 -3.93 -11.33 -29.78
CA ALA A 284 -5.21 -11.89 -30.25
C ALA A 284 -5.49 -13.33 -29.74
N ALA A 285 -4.46 -14.18 -29.66
CA ALA A 285 -4.59 -15.54 -29.11
C ALA A 285 -5.04 -15.54 -27.64
N LYS A 286 -4.49 -14.61 -26.85
CA LYS A 286 -4.81 -14.47 -25.43
C LYS A 286 -6.17 -13.82 -25.20
N GLU A 287 -6.51 -12.83 -26.02
CA GLU A 287 -7.82 -12.19 -25.99
C GLU A 287 -8.95 -13.21 -26.21
N LYS A 288 -8.79 -14.15 -27.15
CA LYS A 288 -9.75 -15.24 -27.38
C LYS A 288 -9.99 -16.09 -26.14
N VAL A 289 -8.93 -16.42 -25.39
CA VAL A 289 -9.04 -17.19 -24.14
C VAL A 289 -9.73 -16.36 -23.07
N MET A 290 -9.31 -15.11 -22.87
CA MET A 290 -9.88 -14.26 -21.82
C MET A 290 -11.36 -13.92 -22.05
N LYS A 291 -11.86 -13.92 -23.29
CA LYS A 291 -13.31 -13.75 -23.59
C LYS A 291 -14.18 -14.85 -23.00
N LEU A 292 -13.63 -16.04 -22.78
CA LEU A 292 -14.36 -17.20 -22.24
C LEU A 292 -14.41 -17.21 -20.71
N VAL A 293 -13.53 -16.45 -20.05
CA VAL A 293 -13.47 -16.40 -18.59
C VAL A 293 -14.56 -15.45 -18.08
N PRO A 294 -15.51 -15.90 -17.25
CA PRO A 294 -16.54 -15.03 -16.68
C PRO A 294 -15.96 -14.11 -15.59
N GLU A 295 -16.71 -13.07 -15.22
CA GLU A 295 -16.32 -12.16 -14.14
C GLU A 295 -16.01 -12.91 -12.84
N GLY A 296 -14.89 -12.58 -12.19
CA GLY A 296 -14.40 -13.30 -11.01
C GLY A 296 -13.85 -14.72 -11.29
N GLY A 297 -13.91 -15.19 -12.53
CA GLY A 297 -13.46 -16.51 -12.97
C GLY A 297 -11.95 -16.60 -13.23
N ASP A 298 -11.48 -17.82 -13.46
CA ASP A 298 -10.10 -18.12 -13.85
C ASP A 298 -10.02 -19.28 -14.87
N TRP A 299 -8.83 -19.87 -15.02
CA TRP A 299 -8.60 -20.98 -15.96
C TRP A 299 -9.55 -22.17 -15.78
N ARG A 300 -10.13 -22.37 -14.58
CA ARG A 300 -11.03 -23.49 -14.29
C ARG A 300 -12.40 -23.33 -14.94
N ASP A 301 -12.75 -22.11 -15.34
CA ASP A 301 -13.99 -21.79 -16.03
C ASP A 301 -13.87 -21.95 -17.56
N LEU A 302 -12.66 -22.24 -18.07
CA LEU A 302 -12.43 -22.50 -19.48
C LEU A 302 -12.87 -23.92 -19.88
N PRO A 303 -13.28 -24.15 -21.15
CA PRO A 303 -13.36 -25.49 -21.71
C PRO A 303 -12.05 -26.26 -21.52
N ASP A 304 -12.16 -27.56 -21.21
CA ASP A 304 -11.03 -28.37 -20.74
C ASP A 304 -9.85 -28.44 -21.73
N ASP A 305 -10.15 -28.53 -23.03
CA ASP A 305 -9.18 -28.50 -24.12
C ASP A 305 -8.42 -27.16 -24.17
N ILE A 306 -9.14 -26.05 -24.07
CA ILE A 306 -8.57 -24.69 -24.04
C ILE A 306 -7.75 -24.48 -22.76
N ALA A 307 -8.24 -24.95 -21.61
CA ALA A 307 -7.54 -24.86 -20.34
C ALA A 307 -6.19 -25.58 -20.39
N LYS A 308 -6.15 -26.80 -20.94
CA LYS A 308 -4.93 -27.60 -21.14
C LYS A 308 -3.93 -26.89 -22.07
N GLU A 309 -4.39 -26.38 -23.21
CA GLU A 309 -3.55 -25.66 -24.15
C GLU A 309 -2.98 -24.37 -23.52
N TYR A 310 -3.83 -23.61 -22.83
CA TYR A 310 -3.44 -22.35 -22.20
C TYR A 310 -2.45 -22.59 -21.06
N MET A 311 -2.74 -23.51 -20.14
CA MET A 311 -1.90 -23.76 -18.96
C MET A 311 -0.64 -24.56 -19.26
N LYS A 312 -0.62 -25.35 -20.35
CA LYS A 312 0.47 -26.28 -20.69
C LYS A 312 0.77 -27.20 -19.50
N GLY A 313 2.05 -27.44 -19.20
CA GLY A 313 2.46 -28.27 -18.07
C GLY A 313 1.91 -27.84 -16.70
N SER A 314 1.49 -26.58 -16.54
CA SER A 314 0.89 -26.10 -15.27
C SER A 314 -0.48 -26.71 -14.99
N TYR A 315 -1.19 -27.21 -16.00
CA TYR A 315 -2.49 -27.86 -15.86
C TYR A 315 -2.41 -29.12 -14.98
N HIS A 316 -1.29 -29.84 -15.06
CA HIS A 316 -1.07 -31.10 -14.34
C HIS A 316 -0.45 -30.92 -12.95
N LEU A 317 -0.15 -29.69 -12.55
CA LEU A 317 0.45 -29.39 -11.25
C LEU A 317 -0.64 -29.09 -10.21
N GLY A 318 -0.42 -29.52 -8.97
CA GLY A 318 -1.29 -29.15 -7.84
C GLY A 318 -1.22 -27.66 -7.48
N GLY A 319 -2.11 -27.23 -6.57
CA GLY A 319 -2.04 -25.89 -5.96
C GLY A 319 -2.95 -24.81 -6.57
N GLY A 320 -4.06 -25.18 -7.22
CA GLY A 320 -5.14 -24.28 -7.62
C GLY A 320 -4.86 -23.34 -8.80
N LYS A 321 -3.65 -22.77 -8.91
CA LYS A 321 -3.17 -21.91 -10.02
C LYS A 321 -4.15 -20.79 -10.42
N THR A 322 -4.91 -20.27 -9.45
CA THR A 322 -6.02 -19.33 -9.65
C THR A 322 -5.59 -17.95 -10.17
N GLY A 323 -4.28 -17.68 -10.28
CA GLY A 323 -3.74 -16.48 -10.95
C GLY A 323 -3.68 -16.58 -12.48
N MET A 324 -3.87 -17.76 -13.06
CA MET A 324 -3.85 -17.98 -14.51
C MET A 324 -5.22 -17.74 -15.13
N ALA A 325 -5.24 -17.05 -16.29
CA ALA A 325 -6.45 -16.65 -16.99
C ALA A 325 -7.48 -15.97 -16.07
N ARG A 326 -7.00 -15.20 -15.08
CA ARG A 326 -7.84 -14.61 -14.04
C ARG A 326 -8.54 -13.34 -14.54
N ARG A 327 -9.87 -13.34 -14.45
CA ARG A 327 -10.70 -12.14 -14.59
C ARG A 327 -11.09 -11.65 -13.20
N LEU A 328 -10.93 -10.35 -12.99
CA LEU A 328 -11.29 -9.72 -11.72
C LEU A 328 -12.83 -9.60 -11.61
N SER A 329 -13.33 -9.18 -10.45
CA SER A 329 -14.77 -8.94 -10.19
C SER A 329 -14.97 -7.52 -9.70
N MET A 330 -16.01 -6.83 -10.17
CA MET A 330 -16.42 -5.50 -9.70
C MET A 330 -16.68 -5.48 -8.20
N ASP A 331 -17.28 -6.54 -7.67
CA ASP A 331 -17.79 -6.59 -6.29
C ASP A 331 -16.81 -7.25 -5.31
N GLU A 332 -15.55 -7.42 -5.74
CA GLU A 332 -14.44 -7.89 -4.90
C GLU A 332 -13.27 -6.92 -4.94
N ALA A 333 -12.43 -6.96 -3.90
CA ALA A 333 -11.14 -6.29 -3.93
C ALA A 333 -10.22 -6.92 -4.99
N SER A 334 -9.40 -6.10 -5.65
CA SER A 334 -8.40 -6.59 -6.59
C SER A 334 -7.43 -7.55 -5.89
N LEU A 335 -6.98 -8.58 -6.60
CA LEU A 335 -5.75 -9.29 -6.23
C LEU A 335 -4.57 -8.30 -6.22
N THR A 336 -3.47 -8.65 -5.54
CA THR A 336 -2.25 -7.83 -5.55
C THR A 336 -1.85 -7.52 -7.00
N LEU A 337 -1.73 -6.22 -7.30
CA LEU A 337 -1.26 -5.75 -8.59
C LEU A 337 0.25 -5.99 -8.72
N THR A 338 0.68 -6.34 -9.93
CA THR A 338 2.07 -6.66 -10.25
C THR A 338 2.68 -5.54 -11.07
N CYS A 339 4.01 -5.54 -11.25
CA CYS A 339 4.68 -4.56 -12.12
C CYS A 339 4.34 -4.71 -13.62
N ALA A 340 3.58 -5.73 -13.99
CA ALA A 340 3.21 -6.03 -15.37
C ALA A 340 1.80 -6.64 -15.40
N PRO A 341 0.81 -5.94 -15.96
CA PRO A 341 -0.60 -6.28 -15.79
C PRO A 341 -1.05 -7.53 -16.56
N ALA A 342 -0.29 -7.95 -17.58
CA ALA A 342 -0.67 -9.00 -18.51
C ALA A 342 0.25 -10.25 -18.44
N GLN A 343 0.85 -10.53 -17.29
CA GLN A 343 1.69 -11.71 -17.11
C GLN A 343 0.85 -12.99 -16.92
N LYS A 344 1.23 -14.07 -17.61
CA LYS A 344 0.44 -15.30 -17.69
C LYS A 344 0.10 -15.95 -16.33
N GLN A 345 1.01 -15.85 -15.35
CA GLN A 345 0.85 -16.46 -14.02
C GLN A 345 0.09 -15.55 -13.04
N THR A 346 0.04 -14.26 -13.32
CA THR A 346 -0.45 -13.20 -12.43
C THR A 346 -1.43 -12.31 -13.17
N GLU A 347 -2.26 -12.92 -14.01
CA GLU A 347 -3.19 -12.23 -14.91
C GLU A 347 -4.18 -11.37 -14.12
N ARG A 348 -4.47 -10.17 -14.61
CA ARG A 348 -5.46 -9.26 -14.03
C ARG A 348 -6.31 -8.67 -15.15
N CYS A 349 -7.20 -9.47 -15.70
CA CYS A 349 -8.14 -8.98 -16.71
C CYS A 349 -9.20 -8.08 -16.07
N HIS A 350 -9.54 -7.00 -16.77
CA HIS A 350 -10.64 -6.11 -16.42
C HIS A 350 -11.92 -6.92 -16.19
N PRO A 351 -12.77 -6.59 -15.20
CA PRO A 351 -13.94 -7.39 -14.86
C PRO A 351 -14.94 -7.54 -16.02
N THR A 352 -15.27 -6.44 -16.69
CA THR A 352 -16.30 -6.45 -17.76
C THR A 352 -15.73 -6.40 -19.17
N GLU A 353 -14.43 -6.09 -19.33
CA GLU A 353 -13.81 -5.90 -20.64
C GLU A 353 -12.69 -6.93 -20.86
N THR A 354 -12.43 -7.32 -22.11
CA THR A 354 -11.36 -8.29 -22.40
C THR A 354 -10.03 -7.59 -22.67
N ARG A 355 -9.52 -6.91 -21.65
CA ARG A 355 -8.21 -6.26 -21.66
C ARG A 355 -7.56 -6.31 -20.27
N PRO A 356 -6.24 -6.13 -20.16
CA PRO A 356 -5.63 -5.73 -18.90
C PRO A 356 -6.21 -4.41 -18.40
N LEU A 357 -6.02 -4.15 -17.11
CA LEU A 357 -6.35 -2.86 -16.52
C LEU A 357 -5.47 -1.74 -17.10
N THR A 358 -6.04 -0.55 -17.32
CA THR A 358 -5.30 0.66 -17.74
C THR A 358 -4.40 1.19 -16.61
N VAL A 359 -3.54 2.15 -16.93
CA VAL A 359 -2.65 2.79 -15.94
C VAL A 359 -3.45 3.47 -14.83
N ARG A 360 -4.51 4.22 -15.18
CA ARG A 360 -5.34 4.93 -14.20
C ARG A 360 -6.17 3.97 -13.34
N GLU A 361 -6.73 2.91 -13.92
CA GLU A 361 -7.38 1.83 -13.15
C GLU A 361 -6.39 1.19 -12.15
N TYR A 362 -5.14 0.93 -12.57
CA TYR A 362 -4.06 0.44 -11.73
C TYR A 362 -3.75 1.39 -10.57
N ALA A 363 -3.60 2.68 -10.87
CA ALA A 363 -3.30 3.72 -9.91
C ALA A 363 -4.42 3.85 -8.87
N ARG A 364 -5.68 3.82 -9.32
CA ARG A 364 -6.85 3.93 -8.45
C ARG A 364 -6.99 2.76 -7.49
N ILE A 365 -6.64 1.54 -7.91
CA ILE A 365 -6.62 0.36 -7.03
C ILE A 365 -5.56 0.52 -5.92
N GLN A 366 -4.44 1.18 -6.22
CA GLN A 366 -3.42 1.55 -5.24
C GLN A 366 -3.74 2.86 -4.51
N THR A 367 -4.95 3.39 -4.69
CA THR A 367 -5.48 4.60 -4.03
C THR A 367 -4.72 5.89 -4.34
N PHE A 368 -4.02 5.95 -5.48
CA PHE A 368 -3.47 7.22 -5.95
C PHE A 368 -4.58 8.16 -6.41
N PRO A 369 -4.48 9.47 -6.12
CA PRO A 369 -5.42 10.44 -6.63
C PRO A 369 -5.28 10.61 -8.16
N ASP A 370 -6.34 11.09 -8.81
CA ASP A 370 -6.42 11.16 -10.27
C ASP A 370 -5.48 12.20 -10.90
N ASP A 371 -5.10 13.20 -10.13
CA ASP A 371 -4.09 14.21 -10.48
C ASP A 371 -2.66 13.69 -10.33
N TRP A 372 -2.44 12.53 -9.70
CA TRP A 372 -1.11 11.92 -9.64
C TRP A 372 -0.72 11.32 -10.99
N GLU A 373 0.18 12.00 -11.69
CA GLU A 373 0.62 11.67 -13.04
C GLU A 373 1.93 10.87 -13.06
N PHE A 374 1.88 9.66 -13.64
CA PHE A 374 3.07 8.80 -13.78
C PHE A 374 3.85 9.11 -15.06
N CYS A 375 5.16 9.29 -14.91
CA CYS A 375 6.12 9.54 -15.99
C CYS A 375 6.77 8.25 -16.51
N GLY A 376 7.39 8.34 -17.70
CA GLY A 376 8.11 7.23 -18.33
C GLY A 376 7.27 6.41 -19.31
N SER A 377 7.83 5.28 -19.76
CA SER A 377 7.13 4.35 -20.66
C SER A 377 5.94 3.67 -19.98
N LEU A 378 4.99 3.13 -20.75
CA LEU A 378 3.86 2.37 -20.23
C LEU A 378 4.28 1.28 -19.20
N SER A 379 5.33 0.52 -19.52
CA SER A 379 5.88 -0.49 -18.61
C SER A 379 6.49 0.11 -17.34
N ALA A 380 7.14 1.27 -17.43
CA ALA A 380 7.68 1.97 -16.27
C ALA A 380 6.56 2.46 -15.33
N LYS A 381 5.44 2.96 -15.89
CA LYS A 381 4.28 3.38 -15.10
C LYS A 381 3.68 2.21 -14.32
N TYR A 382 3.46 1.06 -14.96
CA TYR A 382 2.98 -0.15 -14.26
C TYR A 382 3.96 -0.64 -13.19
N LYS A 383 5.28 -0.56 -13.44
CA LYS A 383 6.30 -0.90 -12.44
C LYS A 383 6.23 0.02 -11.22
N GLN A 384 6.12 1.32 -11.42
CA GLN A 384 5.97 2.30 -10.34
C GLN A 384 4.73 2.01 -9.49
N ILE A 385 3.57 1.81 -10.11
CA ILE A 385 2.30 1.56 -9.42
C ILE A 385 2.31 0.19 -8.72
N GLY A 386 2.81 -0.86 -9.37
CA GLY A 386 2.87 -2.22 -8.81
C GLY A 386 3.80 -2.34 -7.61
N ASN A 387 4.90 -1.57 -7.59
CA ASN A 387 5.83 -1.52 -6.46
C ASN A 387 5.33 -0.65 -5.30
N ALA A 388 4.52 0.37 -5.57
CA ALA A 388 4.06 1.30 -4.54
C ALA A 388 3.34 0.62 -3.36
N VAL A 389 3.52 1.19 -2.17
CA VAL A 389 2.59 0.99 -1.05
C VAL A 389 1.30 1.75 -1.36
N PRO A 390 0.10 1.16 -1.20
CA PRO A 390 -1.14 1.89 -1.45
C PRO A 390 -1.23 3.15 -0.59
N VAL A 391 -1.58 4.28 -1.21
CA VAL A 391 -1.57 5.60 -0.56
C VAL A 391 -2.41 5.64 0.72
N ASN A 392 -3.61 5.03 0.72
CA ASN A 392 -4.47 5.04 1.91
C ASN A 392 -3.91 4.19 3.06
N LEU A 393 -3.22 3.09 2.76
CA LEU A 393 -2.48 2.32 3.76
C LEU A 393 -1.33 3.15 4.33
N SER A 394 -0.54 3.79 3.46
CA SER A 394 0.54 4.69 3.85
C SER A 394 0.05 5.83 4.72
N TRP A 395 -1.09 6.43 4.38
CA TRP A 395 -1.73 7.51 5.14
C TRP A 395 -2.20 7.03 6.51
N ALA A 396 -2.86 5.88 6.60
CA ALA A 396 -3.27 5.30 7.89
C ALA A 396 -2.07 5.08 8.82
N ILE A 397 -0.98 4.51 8.30
CA ILE A 397 0.27 4.35 9.05
C ILE A 397 0.82 5.73 9.44
N GLY A 398 0.87 6.68 8.50
CA GLY A 398 1.33 8.04 8.74
C GLY A 398 0.59 8.72 9.89
N ARG A 399 -0.73 8.56 10.00
CA ARG A 399 -1.52 9.11 11.13
C ARG A 399 -1.20 8.42 12.46
N ALA A 400 -0.98 7.10 12.44
CA ALA A 400 -0.54 6.38 13.64
C ALA A 400 0.83 6.88 14.13
N VAL A 401 1.76 7.09 13.20
CA VAL A 401 3.07 7.68 13.47
C VAL A 401 2.93 9.14 13.91
N MET A 402 2.03 9.92 13.33
CA MET A 402 1.77 11.30 13.73
C MET A 402 1.22 11.39 15.17
N ARG A 403 0.34 10.49 15.58
CA ARG A 403 -0.08 10.38 16.99
C ARG A 403 1.08 10.10 17.93
N LEU A 404 2.03 9.27 17.51
CA LEU A 404 3.25 9.03 18.25
C LEU A 404 4.09 10.32 18.35
N PHE A 405 4.31 11.03 17.25
CA PHE A 405 5.05 12.30 17.28
C PHE A 405 4.39 13.38 18.12
N ASN A 406 3.06 13.45 18.13
CA ASN A 406 2.33 14.33 19.04
C ASN A 406 2.58 13.98 20.52
N GLN A 407 2.71 12.69 20.87
CA GLN A 407 3.12 12.29 22.23
C GLN A 407 4.57 12.68 22.53
N ILE A 408 5.48 12.43 21.57
CA ILE A 408 6.90 12.79 21.70
C ILE A 408 7.05 14.30 21.96
N ASP A 409 6.32 15.12 21.22
CA ASP A 409 6.35 16.59 21.33
C ASP A 409 5.83 17.10 22.67
N ILE A 410 4.87 16.41 23.29
CA ILE A 410 4.38 16.74 24.65
C ILE A 410 5.45 16.48 25.72
N ILE A 411 6.22 15.40 25.56
CA ILE A 411 7.19 14.94 26.58
C ILE A 411 8.55 15.62 26.39
N MET A 412 8.94 15.84 25.13
CA MET A 412 10.20 16.42 24.72
C MET A 412 9.93 17.60 23.77
N PRO A 413 9.32 18.69 24.27
CA PRO A 413 8.99 19.85 23.45
C PRO A 413 10.26 20.44 22.84
N GLN A 414 10.20 20.75 21.55
CA GLN A 414 11.27 21.53 20.92
C GLN A 414 10.96 23.01 21.01
N ASN A 415 11.99 23.82 21.19
CA ASN A 415 11.91 25.27 21.04
C ASN A 415 11.80 25.62 19.54
N SER A 416 10.73 25.20 18.86
CA SER A 416 10.46 25.61 17.47
C SER A 416 9.41 26.71 17.46
N THR A 417 9.79 27.89 16.96
CA THR A 417 8.91 29.05 16.72
C THR A 417 8.09 28.91 15.44
N GLU A 418 8.23 27.82 14.70
CA GLU A 418 7.44 27.57 13.48
C GLU A 418 6.07 27.03 13.87
N GLU A 419 5.03 27.88 13.71
CA GLU A 419 3.65 27.42 13.75
C GLU A 419 3.42 26.31 12.71
N PRO A 420 2.46 25.39 12.94
CA PRO A 420 2.01 24.47 11.90
C PRO A 420 1.73 25.27 10.61
N HIS A 421 2.28 24.82 9.48
CA HIS A 421 2.18 25.53 8.20
C HIS A 421 0.75 26.03 7.96
N GLN A 422 0.56 27.32 7.62
CA GLN A 422 -0.75 27.93 7.35
C GLN A 422 -1.55 27.23 6.22
N SER A 423 -0.92 26.32 5.48
CA SER A 423 -1.52 25.50 4.42
C SER A 423 -1.87 24.07 4.83
N TYR A 424 -1.62 23.63 6.08
CA TYR A 424 -2.08 22.31 6.52
C TYR A 424 -3.58 22.35 6.81
N GLN A 425 -4.38 22.09 5.78
CA GLN A 425 -5.75 21.67 5.97
C GLN A 425 -5.72 20.17 6.30
N PRO A 426 -6.24 19.72 7.46
CA PRO A 426 -6.37 18.30 7.71
C PRO A 426 -7.16 17.68 6.55
N VAL A 427 -6.59 16.67 5.91
CA VAL A 427 -7.30 15.89 4.89
C VAL A 427 -8.38 15.08 5.62
N ARG A 428 -9.52 15.71 5.90
CA ARG A 428 -10.59 15.13 6.74
C ARG A 428 -11.21 13.89 6.12
N LYS A 429 -11.16 13.79 4.78
CA LYS A 429 -11.48 12.62 3.96
C LYS A 429 -10.60 12.67 2.71
N LEU A 430 -10.14 11.53 2.20
CA LEU A 430 -9.57 11.42 0.86
C LEU A 430 -10.70 11.57 -0.17
N TYR A 431 -11.25 12.77 -0.29
CA TYR A 431 -11.86 13.20 -1.54
C TYR A 431 -10.77 13.81 -2.41
N GLY A 432 -10.98 13.84 -3.73
CA GLY A 432 -10.07 14.49 -4.67
C GLY A 432 -9.59 15.83 -4.12
N ILE A 433 -8.27 16.04 -4.14
CA ILE A 433 -7.66 17.21 -3.52
C ILE A 433 -8.06 18.45 -4.32
N PHE A 434 -9.14 19.14 -3.96
CA PHE A 434 -9.35 20.54 -4.33
C PHE A 434 -10.21 21.28 -3.30
N GLU A 435 -9.55 22.05 -2.43
CA GLU A 435 -10.00 23.40 -2.12
C GLU A 435 -8.96 24.37 -2.70
N GLY A 436 -9.34 25.00 -3.83
CA GLY A 436 -8.89 26.34 -4.28
C GLY A 436 -7.41 26.71 -4.22
N LEU A 437 -6.67 26.41 -5.29
CA LEU A 437 -5.77 27.41 -5.89
C LEU A 437 -6.45 27.89 -7.18
N ALA A 438 -7.35 28.86 -7.02
CA ALA A 438 -7.76 29.66 -8.16
C ALA A 438 -6.50 30.39 -8.66
N CYS A 439 -6.02 30.04 -9.85
CA CYS A 439 -5.23 30.99 -10.61
C CYS A 439 -6.19 32.13 -10.96
N ASP A 440 -5.98 33.30 -10.38
CA ASP A 440 -6.57 34.52 -10.91
C ASP A 440 -6.26 34.56 -12.43
N PRO A 441 -7.25 34.79 -13.30
CA PRO A 441 -6.97 34.98 -14.71
C PRO A 441 -6.07 36.21 -14.87
N PRO A 442 -5.12 36.21 -15.83
CA PRO A 442 -4.30 37.38 -16.10
C PRO A 442 -5.20 38.55 -16.43
N GLU A 443 -5.02 39.67 -15.73
CA GLU A 443 -5.67 40.94 -16.04
C GLU A 443 -5.50 41.24 -17.55
N PRO A 444 -6.57 41.62 -18.25
CA PRO A 444 -6.42 42.08 -19.62
C PRO A 444 -5.61 43.37 -19.62
N TYR A 445 -4.51 43.38 -20.38
CA TYR A 445 -3.79 44.58 -20.74
C TYR A 445 -4.78 45.64 -21.24
N THR A 446 -4.97 46.69 -20.46
CA THR A 446 -5.58 47.93 -20.92
C THR A 446 -4.56 48.64 -21.80
N ASN A 447 -4.77 48.59 -23.11
CA ASN A 447 -4.30 49.66 -23.98
C ASN A 447 -5.34 50.78 -23.88
N ASP A 448 -5.01 51.83 -23.14
CA ASP A 448 -5.26 53.24 -23.47
C ASP A 448 -4.50 54.14 -22.49
#